data_AF-A0AAD0MFJ1-F1
#
_entry.id   AF-A0AAD0MFJ1-F1
#
_cell.length_a   1.000
_cell.length_b   1.000
_cell.length_c   1.000
_cell.angle_alpha   90.00
_cell.angle_beta   90.00
_cell.angle_gamma   90.00
#
_symmetry.space_group_name_H-M   'P 1'
#
loop_
_entity.id
_entity.type
_entity.pdbx_description
1 polymer ?
#
loop_
_entity_poly.entity_id
_entity_poly.type
_entity_poly.pdbx_seq_one_letter_code
_entity_poly.pdbx_strand_id
1 'polypeptide(L)' 'MVKKYYNREEMAKMLNVNILTIRNWVKSGYIKEYKISTNVRKPLYNLEEIEKKLNSNSNNI' A
#
# COMPACT_ATOMS: atom_id res chain seq x y z
N MET A 1 -9.71 1.56 -17.43
CA MET A 1 -9.00 0.47 -16.73
C MET A 1 -8.44 1.03 -15.44
N VAL A 2 -8.86 0.53 -14.28
CA VAL A 2 -8.30 0.94 -12.97
C VAL A 2 -6.90 0.34 -12.85
N LYS A 3 -5.88 1.17 -12.58
CA LYS A 3 -4.54 0.66 -12.28
C LYS A 3 -4.63 -0.20 -11.02
N LYS A 4 -4.10 -1.42 -11.05
CA LYS A 4 -4.07 -2.28 -9.84
C LYS A 4 -2.95 -1.91 -8.87
N TYR A 5 -1.89 -1.30 -9.41
CA TYR A 5 -0.68 -0.98 -8.66
C TYR A 5 -0.38 0.51 -8.73
N TYR A 6 -0.06 1.07 -7.57
CA TYR A 6 0.19 2.50 -7.37
C TYR A 6 1.51 2.71 -6.67
N ASN A 7 2.13 3.87 -6.89
CA ASN A 7 3.30 4.26 -6.13
C ASN A 7 2.91 4.75 -4.72
N ARG A 8 3.91 5.06 -3.88
CA ARG A 8 3.67 5.46 -2.48
C ARG A 8 2.87 6.76 -2.35
N GLU A 9 3.09 7.73 -3.22
CA GLU A 9 2.40 9.03 -3.19
C GLU A 9 0.95 8.88 -3.65
N GLU A 10 0.71 8.11 -4.71
CA GLU A 10 -0.62 7.75 -5.17
C GLU A 10 -1.39 7.00 -4.08
N MET A 11 -0.76 6.03 -3.39
CA MET A 11 -1.41 5.32 -2.29
C MET A 11 -1.74 6.19 -1.09
N ALA A 12 -0.83 7.09 -0.71
CA ALA A 12 -1.08 8.04 0.35
C ALA A 12 -2.32 8.89 0.04
N LYS A 13 -2.48 9.33 -1.22
CA LYS A 13 -3.65 10.07 -1.68
C LYS A 13 -4.93 9.22 -1.69
N MET A 14 -4.89 8.02 -2.24
CA MET A 14 -6.06 7.13 -2.34
C MET A 14 -6.60 6.74 -0.97
N LEU A 15 -5.71 6.45 -0.01
CA LEU A 15 -6.08 6.05 1.35
C LEU A 15 -6.26 7.23 2.30
N ASN A 16 -6.02 8.46 1.82
CA ASN A 16 -6.01 9.69 2.61
C ASN A 16 -5.14 9.58 3.89
N VAL A 17 -3.94 9.02 3.75
CA VAL A 17 -2.97 8.87 4.84
C VAL A 17 -1.63 9.49 4.48
N ASN A 18 -0.79 9.74 5.48
CA ASN A 18 0.57 10.24 5.25
C ASN A 18 1.43 9.17 4.55
N ILE A 19 2.34 9.60 3.68
CA ILE A 19 3.38 8.77 3.06
C ILE A 19 4.19 8.01 4.13
N LEU A 20 4.43 8.63 5.28
CA LEU A 20 5.10 7.99 6.42
C LEU A 20 4.29 6.81 6.99
N THR A 21 2.96 6.91 7.01
CA THR A 21 2.08 5.82 7.45
C THR A 21 2.24 4.61 6.54
N ILE A 22 2.24 4.80 5.23
CA ILE A 22 2.48 3.73 4.26
C ILE A 22 3.84 3.07 4.51
N ARG A 23 4.89 3.87 4.72
CA ARG A 23 6.24 3.35 5.03
C ARG A 23 6.27 2.54 6.33
N ASN A 24 5.58 3.00 7.36
CA ASN A 24 5.50 2.30 8.64
C ASN A 24 4.73 0.99 8.51
N TRP A 25 3.65 0.95 7.74
CA TRP A 25 2.91 -0.28 7.45
C TRP A 25 3.73 -1.31 6.69
N VAL A 26 4.60 -0.88 5.76
CA VAL A 26 5.55 -1.79 5.10
C VAL A 26 6.56 -2.32 6.10
N LYS A 27 7.16 -1.45 6.91
CA LYS A 27 8.16 -1.82 7.93
C LYS A 27 7.60 -2.79 8.97
N SER A 28 6.34 -2.63 9.36
CA SER A 28 5.68 -3.53 10.31
C SER A 28 5.21 -4.85 9.69
N GLY A 29 5.34 -5.03 8.36
CA GLY A 29 4.81 -6.17 7.64
C GLY A 29 3.28 -6.16 7.49
N TYR A 30 2.63 -5.04 7.81
CA TYR A 30 1.18 -4.89 7.69
C TYR A 30 0.73 -4.93 6.23
N ILE A 31 1.42 -4.23 5.34
CA ILE A 31 1.17 -4.25 3.89
C ILE A 31 2.41 -4.75 3.12
N LYS A 32 2.19 -5.34 1.95
CA LYS A 32 3.26 -5.78 1.05
C LYS A 32 3.65 -4.67 0.07
N GLU A 33 4.95 -4.53 -0.20
CA GLU A 33 5.47 -3.76 -1.31
C GLU A 33 5.91 -4.67 -2.46
N TYR A 34 5.69 -4.22 -3.70
CA TYR A 34 6.07 -4.93 -4.91
C TYR A 34 7.12 -4.13 -5.67
N LYS A 35 8.06 -4.82 -6.31
CA LYS A 35 9.11 -4.19 -7.12
C LYS A 35 9.06 -4.79 -8.53
N ILE A 36 9.05 -3.92 -9.55
CA ILE A 36 9.03 -4.37 -10.96
C ILE A 36 10.36 -5.02 -11.34
N SER A 37 11.47 -4.52 -10.79
CA SER A 37 12.81 -5.04 -11.04
C SER A 37 13.72 -4.66 -9.87
N THR A 38 14.80 -5.42 -9.68
CA THR A 38 15.84 -5.18 -8.66
C THR A 38 16.49 -3.79 -8.80
N ASN A 39 16.48 -3.21 -10.00
CA ASN A 39 17.02 -1.88 -10.29
C ASN A 39 16.03 -0.72 -10.08
N VAL A 40 14.74 -1.00 -9.88
CA VAL A 40 13.73 0.05 -9.76
C VAL A 40 13.56 0.43 -8.29
N ARG A 41 13.99 1.65 -7.93
CA ARG A 41 13.86 2.22 -6.57
C ARG A 41 12.43 2.62 -6.17
N LYS A 42 11.44 2.43 -7.04
CA LYS A 42 10.05 2.84 -6.81
C LYS A 42 9.18 1.62 -6.48
N PRO A 43 8.91 1.34 -5.20
CA PRO A 43 7.98 0.29 -4.82
C PRO A 43 6.56 0.64 -5.26
N LEU A 44 5.82 -0.40 -5.63
CA LEU A 44 4.41 -0.36 -5.98
C LEU A 44 3.58 -1.11 -4.95
N TYR A 45 2.32 -0.75 -4.86
CA TYR A 45 1.39 -1.26 -3.86
C TYR A 45 0.07 -1.60 -4.53
N ASN A 46 -0.53 -2.72 -4.12
CA ASN A 46 -1.82 -3.17 -4.62
C ASN A 46 -2.94 -2.59 -3.75
N LEU A 47 -3.85 -1.82 -4.35
CA LEU A 47 -4.91 -1.11 -3.61
C LEU A 47 -5.92 -2.08 -3.01
N GLU A 48 -6.40 -3.02 -3.82
CA GLU A 48 -7.43 -3.97 -3.42
C GLU A 48 -6.96 -4.84 -2.24
N GLU A 49 -5.67 -5.24 -2.21
CA GLU A 49 -5.11 -6.01 -1.10
C GLU A 49 -5.05 -5.21 0.21
N ILE A 50 -4.66 -3.93 0.12
CA ILE A 50 -4.56 -3.06 1.29
C ILE A 50 -5.95 -2.73 1.84
N GLU A 51 -6.91 -2.39 0.98
CA GLU A 51 -8.29 -2.13 1.37
C GLU A 51 -8.94 -3.36 2.01
N LYS A 52 -8.76 -4.54 1.42
CA LYS A 52 -9.23 -5.81 2.02
C LYS A 52 -8.68 -5.99 3.42
N LYS A 53 -7.37 -5.75 3.61
CA LYS A 53 -6.73 -5.92 4.92
C LYS A 53 -7.19 -4.90 5.96
N LEU A 54 -7.39 -3.64 5.55
CA LEU A 54 -7.96 -2.61 6.40
C LEU A 54 -9.39 -2.96 6.84
N ASN A 55 -10.23 -3.41 5.90
CA ASN A 55 -11.60 -3.80 6.19
C ASN A 55 -11.68 -5.06 7.08
N SER A 56 -10.82 -6.06 6.86
CA SER A 56 -10.76 -7.25 7.72
C SER A 56 -10.36 -6.92 9.17
N ASN A 57 -9.49 -5.92 9.37
CA ASN A 57 -9.11 -5.48 10.72
C ASN A 57 -10.22 -4.65 11.39
N SER A 58 -11.00 -3.88 10.63
CA SER A 58 -12.07 -3.05 11.19
C SER A 58 -13.26 -3.86 11.74
N ASN A 59 -13.41 -5.12 11.30
CA ASN A 59 -14.47 -6.04 11.77
C ASN A 59 -14.07 -6.86 13.00
N ASN A 60 -12.92 -6.58 13.62
CA ASN A 60 -12.42 -7.27 14.83
C ASN A 60 -12.45 -6.38 16.09
N ILE A 61 -13.30 -5.34 16.11
CA ILE A 61 -13.49 -4.42 17.24
C ILE A 61 -14.95 -4.47 17.69
#